data_AF-A0A2I9DGH1-F1
#
_entry.id   AF-A0A2I9DGH1-F1
#
_cell.length_a   1.000
_cell.length_b   1.000
_cell.length_c   1.000
_cell.angle_alpha   90.00
_cell.angle_beta   90.00
_cell.angle_gamma   90.00
#
_symmetry.space_group_name_H-M   'P 1'
#
loop_
_entity.id
_entity.type
_entity.pdbx_description
1 polymer ?
#
loop_
_entity_poly.entity_id
_entity_poly.type
_entity_poly.pdbx_seq_one_letter_code
_entity_poly.pdbx_strand_id
1 'polypeptide(L)'
;MDWPPPADFVYGGVLPPPTEWKKPGLVMVFNLECPACVSRGIPFLQRLHTEFGGQVELMGLHTSRGHRLLSREDVEPTLVKFVRDFARLPFPVALDLSGDLARAWGTEGTPHWLAFAPGGELLRSVYGSQENAQTRLQYLLEEQVGGGPGEG
;
A
#
# COMPACT_ATOMS: atom_id res chain seq x y z
N MET A 1 6.46 -0.42 -14.37
CA MET A 1 5.22 -0.90 -13.74
C MET A 1 4.16 0.15 -13.98
N ASP A 2 2.97 -0.22 -14.45
CA ASP A 2 1.83 0.71 -14.51
C ASP A 2 1.50 1.17 -13.09
N TRP A 3 1.24 2.47 -12.92
CA TRP A 3 1.08 3.13 -11.62
C TRP A 3 -0.20 3.98 -11.62
N PRO A 4 -0.86 4.21 -10.47
CA PRO A 4 -2.04 5.08 -10.42
C PRO A 4 -1.71 6.48 -10.98
N PRO A 5 -2.52 7.02 -11.91
CA PRO A 5 -2.37 8.40 -12.35
C PRO A 5 -2.67 9.36 -11.18
N PRO A 6 -2.16 10.60 -11.21
CA PRO A 6 -2.38 11.59 -10.14
C PRO A 6 -3.86 11.80 -9.75
N ALA A 7 -4.77 11.71 -10.73
CA ALA A 7 -6.21 11.86 -10.50
C ALA A 7 -6.84 10.72 -9.67
N ASP A 8 -6.15 9.60 -9.52
CA ASP A 8 -6.62 8.45 -8.74
C ASP A 8 -6.17 8.49 -7.28
N PHE A 9 -5.31 9.44 -6.91
CA PHE A 9 -4.96 9.69 -5.50
C PHE A 9 -6.08 10.48 -4.83
N VAL A 10 -6.88 9.78 -4.02
CA VAL A 10 -8.08 10.33 -3.38
C VAL A 10 -7.80 10.90 -1.99
N TYR A 11 -6.63 10.61 -1.42
CA TYR A 11 -6.23 11.10 -0.10
C TYR A 11 -4.71 11.17 0.05
N GLY A 12 -4.22 12.18 0.79
CA GLY A 12 -2.79 12.45 0.94
C GLY A 12 -2.18 13.12 -0.30
N GLY A 13 -0.85 13.06 -0.42
CA GLY A 13 -0.12 13.54 -1.59
C GLY A 13 -0.02 12.49 -2.70
N VAL A 14 0.23 12.93 -3.94
CA VAL A 14 0.55 12.02 -5.04
C VAL A 14 1.93 11.42 -4.81
N LEU A 15 2.02 10.09 -4.80
CA LEU A 15 3.28 9.37 -4.70
C LEU A 15 3.73 8.95 -6.12
N PRO A 16 4.94 9.31 -6.57
CA PRO A 16 5.44 8.88 -7.88
C PRO A 16 5.62 7.35 -7.91
N PRO A 17 5.81 6.74 -9.10
CA PRO A 17 6.05 5.30 -9.19
C PRO A 17 7.32 4.86 -8.44
N PRO A 18 7.43 3.59 -8.00
CA PRO A 18 8.57 3.08 -7.25
C PRO A 18 9.93 3.31 -7.90
N THR A 19 9.98 3.39 -9.24
CA THR A 19 11.18 3.68 -10.02
C THR A 19 11.81 5.04 -9.70
N GLU A 20 11.05 5.95 -9.11
CA GLU A 20 11.52 7.29 -8.73
C GLU A 20 11.85 7.41 -7.24
N TRP A 21 11.53 6.39 -6.43
CA TRP A 21 11.74 6.43 -4.99
C TRP A 21 13.22 6.38 -4.63
N LYS A 22 13.63 7.25 -3.71
CA LYS A 22 15.00 7.28 -3.14
C LYS A 22 15.15 6.45 -1.88
N LYS A 23 14.06 5.87 -1.42
CA LYS A 23 13.92 5.09 -0.20
C LYS A 23 13.17 3.81 -0.53
N PRO A 24 13.30 2.74 0.28
CA PRO A 24 12.42 1.59 0.15
C PRO A 24 10.97 2.01 0.34
N GLY A 25 10.04 1.18 -0.13
CA GLY A 25 8.62 1.46 0.02
C GLY A 25 7.75 0.22 0.14
N LEU A 26 6.55 0.42 0.67
CA LEU A 26 5.56 -0.62 0.86
C LEU A 26 4.18 -0.12 0.40
N VAL A 27 3.61 -0.84 -0.55
CA VAL A 27 2.23 -0.61 -1.03
C VAL A 27 1.33 -1.71 -0.47
N MET A 28 0.26 -1.30 0.21
CA MET A 28 -0.81 -2.19 0.61
C MET A 28 -1.97 -2.12 -0.38
N VAL A 29 -2.24 -3.20 -1.09
CA VAL A 29 -3.44 -3.36 -1.90
C VAL A 29 -4.58 -3.85 -1.00
N PHE A 30 -5.68 -3.10 -0.93
CA PHE A 30 -6.76 -3.33 0.02
C PHE A 30 -8.14 -3.04 -0.56
N ASN A 31 -9.18 -3.43 0.17
CA ASN A 31 -10.56 -3.03 -0.10
C ASN A 31 -11.31 -2.87 1.22
N LEU A 32 -12.28 -1.94 1.29
CA LEU A 32 -13.07 -1.70 2.50
C LEU A 32 -14.05 -2.84 2.85
N GLU A 33 -14.50 -3.62 1.87
CA GLU A 33 -15.33 -4.82 2.06
C GLU A 33 -14.51 -6.01 2.58
N CYS A 34 -13.17 -5.90 2.69
CA CYS A 34 -12.30 -6.95 3.24
C CYS A 34 -12.06 -6.75 4.76
N PRO A 35 -12.58 -7.64 5.64
CA PRO A 35 -12.42 -7.49 7.08
C PRO A 35 -10.95 -7.54 7.54
N ALA A 36 -10.12 -8.35 6.89
CA ALA A 36 -8.69 -8.45 7.21
C ALA A 36 -7.92 -7.16 6.85
N CYS A 37 -8.32 -6.45 5.78
CA CYS A 37 -7.75 -5.16 5.44
C CYS A 37 -8.03 -4.15 6.54
N VAL A 38 -9.29 -3.98 6.92
CA VAL A 38 -9.73 -2.96 7.88
C VAL A 38 -9.26 -3.28 9.31
N SER A 39 -9.38 -4.53 9.75
CA SER A 39 -9.10 -4.91 11.15
C SER A 39 -7.62 -5.16 11.46
N ARG A 40 -6.81 -5.54 10.47
CA ARG A 40 -5.40 -5.92 10.68
C ARG A 40 -4.43 -5.17 9.79
N GLY A 41 -4.72 -5.12 8.49
CA GLY A 41 -3.79 -4.55 7.51
C GLY A 41 -3.59 -3.04 7.67
N ILE A 42 -4.67 -2.25 7.70
CA ILE A 42 -4.61 -0.80 7.89
C ILE A 42 -3.95 -0.42 9.23
N PRO A 43 -4.35 -1.02 10.38
CA PRO A 43 -3.66 -0.77 11.64
C PRO A 43 -2.17 -1.14 11.59
N PHE A 44 -1.79 -2.20 10.87
CA PHE A 44 -0.38 -2.57 10.70
C PHE A 44 0.39 -1.52 9.87
N LEU A 45 -0.16 -1.06 8.74
CA LEU A 45 0.47 -0.03 7.93
C LEU A 45 0.62 1.30 8.69
N GLN A 46 -0.35 1.65 9.55
CA GLN A 46 -0.23 2.80 10.45
C GLN A 46 0.90 2.63 11.48
N ARG A 47 1.07 1.43 12.05
CA ARG A 47 2.22 1.15 12.94
C ARG A 47 3.54 1.28 12.20
N LEU A 48 3.64 0.72 10.99
CA LEU A 48 4.84 0.87 10.15
C LEU A 48 5.13 2.34 9.82
N HIS A 49 4.10 3.16 9.59
CA HIS A 49 4.30 4.60 9.41
C HIS A 49 4.83 5.28 10.67
N THR A 50 4.33 4.92 11.86
CA THR A 50 4.86 5.47 13.12
C THR A 50 6.33 5.10 13.33
N GLU A 51 6.72 3.88 12.94
CA GLU A 51 8.07 3.34 13.17
C GLU A 51 9.08 3.80 12.09
N PHE A 52 8.70 3.74 10.82
CA PHE A 52 9.57 3.98 9.67
C PHE A 52 9.24 5.27 8.90
N GLY A 53 8.35 6.11 9.45
CA GLY A 53 7.93 7.37 8.83
C GLY A 53 9.13 8.23 8.43
N GLY A 54 9.14 8.67 7.17
CA GLY A 54 10.24 9.45 6.60
C GLY A 54 11.44 8.61 6.14
N GLN A 55 11.50 7.31 6.43
CA GLN A 55 12.53 6.38 5.95
C GLN A 55 12.01 5.41 4.90
N VAL A 56 10.69 5.20 4.84
CA VAL A 56 10.01 4.31 3.90
C VAL A 56 8.86 5.05 3.23
N GLU A 57 8.67 4.86 1.92
CA GLU A 57 7.48 5.31 1.21
C GLU A 57 6.32 4.34 1.49
N LEU A 58 5.22 4.82 2.08
CA LEU A 58 4.07 3.98 2.46
C LEU A 58 2.82 4.47 1.75
N MET A 59 2.03 3.53 1.21
CA MET A 59 0.82 3.87 0.45
C MET A 59 -0.24 2.76 0.53
N GLY A 60 -1.51 3.16 0.53
CA GLY A 60 -2.63 2.27 0.26
C GLY A 60 -3.10 2.36 -1.20
N LEU A 61 -3.40 1.21 -1.82
CA LEU A 61 -4.12 1.13 -3.08
C LEU A 61 -5.46 0.42 -2.84
N HIS A 62 -6.57 1.15 -2.91
CA HIS A 62 -7.89 0.57 -2.81
C HIS A 62 -8.30 -0.03 -4.17
N THR A 63 -8.46 -1.35 -4.27
CA THR A 63 -8.76 -2.04 -5.53
C THR A 63 -10.15 -2.69 -5.54
N SER A 64 -10.79 -2.75 -6.71
CA SER A 64 -11.99 -3.59 -6.92
C SER A 64 -11.65 -5.04 -7.29
N ARG A 65 -10.36 -5.39 -7.49
CA ARG A 65 -9.95 -6.76 -7.83
C ARG A 65 -10.39 -7.75 -6.75
N GLY A 66 -11.23 -8.71 -7.13
CA GLY A 66 -11.77 -9.72 -6.21
C GLY A 66 -12.90 -9.22 -5.31
N HIS A 67 -13.41 -8.01 -5.56
CA HIS A 67 -14.51 -7.36 -4.85
C HIS A 67 -15.57 -6.86 -5.83
N ARG A 68 -16.64 -6.26 -5.32
CA ARG A 68 -17.67 -5.66 -6.18
C ARG A 68 -17.09 -4.44 -6.90
N LEU A 69 -17.24 -4.42 -8.23
CA LEU A 69 -16.94 -3.24 -9.03
C LEU A 69 -18.04 -2.18 -8.82
N LEU A 70 -17.63 -1.02 -8.33
CA LEU A 70 -18.49 0.14 -8.11
C LEU A 70 -18.03 1.30 -8.99
N SER A 71 -18.94 2.24 -9.28
CA SER A 71 -18.56 3.48 -9.93
C SER A 71 -17.66 4.32 -8.99
N ARG A 72 -16.92 5.27 -9.55
CA ARG A 72 -16.13 6.22 -8.76
C ARG A 72 -17.01 6.98 -7.76
N GLU A 73 -18.17 7.42 -8.20
CA GLU A 73 -19.13 8.21 -7.41
C GLU A 73 -19.64 7.43 -6.19
N ASP A 74 -19.72 6.10 -6.28
CA ASP A 74 -20.15 5.24 -5.17
C ASP A 74 -19.01 4.91 -4.19
N VAL A 75 -17.80 4.65 -4.70
CA VAL A 75 -16.68 4.16 -3.87
C VAL A 75 -15.87 5.29 -3.24
N GLU A 76 -15.60 6.37 -3.98
CA GLU A 76 -14.66 7.41 -3.57
C GLU A 76 -15.12 8.16 -2.31
N PRO A 77 -16.38 8.61 -2.16
CA PRO A 77 -16.81 9.30 -0.94
C PRO A 77 -16.69 8.42 0.32
N THR A 78 -17.02 7.14 0.18
CA THR A 78 -16.90 6.15 1.27
C THR A 78 -15.44 5.93 1.64
N LEU A 79 -14.57 5.79 0.64
CA LEU A 79 -13.12 5.65 0.84
C LEU A 79 -12.52 6.88 1.51
N VAL A 80 -12.80 8.08 1.00
CA VAL A 80 -12.31 9.35 1.57
C VAL A 80 -12.78 9.51 3.02
N LYS A 81 -14.05 9.25 3.31
CA LYS A 81 -14.57 9.28 4.69
C LYS A 81 -13.85 8.28 5.59
N PHE A 82 -13.62 7.06 5.11
CA PHE A 82 -12.89 6.05 5.88
C PHE A 82 -11.46 6.52 6.17
N VAL A 83 -10.69 6.89 5.16
CA VAL A 83 -9.26 7.20 5.33
C VAL A 83 -9.02 8.50 6.10
N ARG A 84 -9.88 9.52 5.92
CA ARG A 84 -9.74 10.81 6.59
C ARG A 84 -10.33 10.81 8.00
N ASP A 85 -11.55 10.29 8.17
CA ASP A 85 -12.33 10.55 9.38
C ASP A 85 -12.28 9.36 10.35
N PHE A 86 -12.41 8.13 9.83
CA PHE A 86 -12.44 6.91 10.64
C PHE A 86 -11.04 6.39 10.96
N ALA A 87 -10.27 6.02 9.95
CA ALA A 87 -8.94 5.44 10.11
C ALA A 87 -7.87 6.51 10.36
N ARG A 88 -8.06 7.73 9.84
CA ARG A 88 -7.11 8.86 9.96
C ARG A 88 -5.71 8.47 9.50
N LEU A 89 -5.62 8.04 8.25
CA LEU A 89 -4.37 7.50 7.69
C LEU A 89 -3.34 8.62 7.56
N PRO A 90 -2.06 8.38 7.92
CA PRO A 90 -1.00 9.37 7.76
C PRO A 90 -0.27 9.29 6.41
N PHE A 91 -0.77 8.48 5.47
CA PHE A 91 -0.12 8.18 4.19
C PHE A 91 -1.09 8.29 3.01
N PRO A 92 -0.58 8.43 1.77
CA PRO A 92 -1.40 8.48 0.56
C PRO A 92 -2.26 7.24 0.32
N VAL A 93 -3.43 7.46 -0.28
CA VAL A 93 -4.30 6.40 -0.80
C VAL A 93 -4.74 6.72 -2.22
N ALA A 94 -4.53 5.77 -3.12
CA ALA A 94 -5.08 5.82 -4.48
C ALA A 94 -6.16 4.76 -4.72
N LEU A 95 -6.90 4.95 -5.80
CA LEU A 95 -8.01 4.12 -6.22
C LEU A 95 -7.65 3.35 -7.50
N ASP A 96 -7.59 2.03 -7.42
CA ASP A 96 -7.60 1.11 -8.56
C ASP A 96 -9.05 0.71 -8.85
N LEU A 97 -9.76 1.58 -9.56
CA LEU A 97 -11.21 1.48 -9.75
C LEU A 97 -11.61 0.19 -10.49
N SER A 98 -10.90 -0.18 -11.56
CA SER A 98 -11.21 -1.36 -12.37
C SER A 98 -10.58 -2.66 -11.83
N GLY A 99 -9.59 -2.56 -10.95
CA GLY A 99 -8.84 -3.70 -10.46
C GLY A 99 -7.72 -4.15 -11.40
N ASP A 100 -7.41 -3.36 -12.42
CA ASP A 100 -6.42 -3.72 -13.45
C ASP A 100 -4.99 -3.52 -12.97
N LEU A 101 -4.73 -2.53 -12.10
CA LEU A 101 -3.40 -2.37 -11.50
C LEU A 101 -3.07 -3.56 -10.61
N ALA A 102 -3.98 -3.91 -9.69
CA ALA A 102 -3.81 -5.08 -8.83
C ALA A 102 -3.65 -6.38 -9.64
N ARG A 103 -4.38 -6.53 -10.75
CA ARG A 103 -4.23 -7.66 -11.67
C ARG A 103 -2.85 -7.66 -12.35
N ALA A 104 -2.42 -6.53 -12.88
CA ALA A 104 -1.13 -6.38 -13.57
C ALA A 104 0.06 -6.62 -12.62
N TRP A 105 -0.10 -6.27 -11.34
CA TRP A 105 0.91 -6.49 -10.30
C TRP A 105 0.90 -7.92 -9.73
N GLY A 106 0.03 -8.80 -10.24
CA GLY A 106 -0.04 -10.20 -9.83
C GLY A 106 -0.57 -10.41 -8.41
N THR A 107 -1.43 -9.52 -7.90
CA THR A 107 -2.03 -9.70 -6.58
C THR A 107 -3.00 -10.89 -6.57
N GLU A 108 -2.94 -11.71 -5.53
CA GLU A 108 -3.78 -12.92 -5.38
C GLU A 108 -5.11 -12.63 -4.67
N GLY A 109 -5.21 -11.49 -3.98
CA GLY A 109 -6.38 -11.05 -3.24
C GLY A 109 -6.08 -9.80 -2.43
N THR A 110 -6.87 -9.53 -1.40
CA THR A 110 -6.60 -8.44 -0.44
C THR A 110 -6.74 -8.95 1.01
N PRO A 111 -5.94 -8.45 1.96
CA PRO A 111 -4.84 -7.50 1.76
C PRO A 111 -3.67 -8.15 1.03
N HIS A 112 -2.95 -7.39 0.22
CA HIS A 112 -1.72 -7.81 -0.45
C HIS A 112 -0.67 -6.72 -0.31
N TRP A 113 0.58 -7.11 -0.17
CA TRP A 113 1.68 -6.20 0.11
C TRP A 113 2.75 -6.32 -0.97
N LEU A 114 3.22 -5.18 -1.46
CA LEU A 114 4.30 -5.08 -2.42
C LEU A 114 5.40 -4.24 -1.79
N ALA A 115 6.55 -4.83 -1.53
CA ALA A 115 7.70 -4.16 -0.96
C ALA A 115 8.74 -3.90 -2.05
N PHE A 116 9.25 -2.67 -2.08
CA PHE A 116 10.17 -2.20 -3.11
C PHE A 116 11.47 -1.68 -2.49
N ALA A 117 12.59 -1.92 -3.16
CA ALA A 117 13.84 -1.23 -2.91
C ALA A 117 13.79 0.21 -3.45
N PRO A 118 14.71 1.10 -3.05
CA PRO A 118 14.98 2.34 -3.77
C PRO A 118 15.19 2.07 -5.28
N GLY A 119 14.60 2.88 -6.14
CA GLY A 119 14.67 2.67 -7.60
C GLY A 119 13.69 1.62 -8.15
N GLY A 120 12.84 1.03 -7.29
CA GLY A 120 11.62 0.34 -7.71
C GLY A 120 11.74 -1.15 -8.01
N GLU A 121 12.84 -1.80 -7.64
CA GLU A 121 12.91 -3.27 -7.65
C GLU A 121 11.89 -3.85 -6.66
N LEU A 122 11.03 -4.76 -7.13
CA LEU A 122 10.08 -5.46 -6.27
C LEU A 122 10.81 -6.55 -5.47
N LEU A 123 10.99 -6.31 -4.18
CA LEU A 123 11.66 -7.23 -3.26
C LEU A 123 10.76 -8.38 -2.84
N ARG A 124 9.51 -8.08 -2.48
CA ARG A 124 8.54 -9.08 -2.01
C ARG A 124 7.12 -8.76 -2.44
N SER A 125 6.36 -9.81 -2.70
CA SER A 125 4.92 -9.80 -2.92
C SER A 125 4.28 -10.77 -1.92
N VAL A 126 3.47 -10.25 -0.99
CA VAL A 126 2.96 -11.02 0.16
C VAL A 126 1.45 -10.90 0.24
N TYR A 127 0.74 -12.01 0.09
CA TYR A 127 -0.69 -12.08 0.32
C TYR A 127 -1.03 -12.26 1.80
N GLY A 128 -2.05 -11.53 2.27
CA GLY A 128 -2.60 -11.60 3.63
C GLY A 128 -1.92 -10.67 4.64
N SER A 129 -2.54 -10.55 5.81
CA SER A 129 -2.04 -9.75 6.95
C SER A 129 -2.11 -10.53 8.26
N GLN A 130 -1.83 -11.82 8.21
CA GLN A 130 -1.63 -12.63 9.42
C GLN A 130 -0.27 -12.27 10.05
N GLU A 131 -0.08 -12.60 11.32
CA GLU A 131 1.12 -12.25 12.10
C GLU A 131 2.42 -12.57 11.36
N ASN A 132 2.58 -13.80 10.86
CA ASN A 132 3.75 -14.19 10.08
C ASN A 132 4.01 -13.33 8.83
N ALA A 133 2.96 -12.84 8.17
CA ALA A 133 3.12 -11.94 7.02
C ALA A 133 3.57 -10.54 7.48
N GLN A 134 2.98 -10.03 8.56
CA GLN A 134 3.35 -8.74 9.14
C GLN A 134 4.81 -8.74 9.62
N THR A 135 5.20 -9.76 10.39
CA THR A 135 6.58 -9.92 10.89
C THR A 135 7.60 -9.96 9.76
N ARG A 136 7.34 -10.71 8.67
CA ARG A 136 8.25 -10.75 7.51
C ARG A 136 8.38 -9.40 6.81
N LEU A 137 7.29 -8.64 6.70
CA LEU A 137 7.31 -7.32 6.09
C LEU A 137 8.06 -6.31 6.97
N GLN A 138 7.87 -6.38 8.28
CA GLN A 138 8.60 -5.54 9.23
C GLN A 138 10.10 -5.81 9.15
N TYR A 139 10.54 -7.06 9.23
CA TYR A 139 11.97 -7.40 9.11
C TYR A 139 12.57 -6.96 7.79
N LEU A 140 11.82 -7.09 6.69
CA LEU A 140 12.28 -6.60 5.39
C LEU A 140 12.49 -5.09 5.40
N LEU A 141 11.58 -4.31 5.99
CA LEU A 141 11.75 -2.87 6.09
C LEU A 141 12.90 -2.48 7.02
N GLU A 142 13.08 -3.17 8.14
CA GLU A 142 14.21 -2.99 9.05
C GLU A 142 15.55 -3.21 8.33
N GLU A 143 15.66 -4.28 7.53
CA GLU A 143 16.83 -4.57 6.70
C GLU A 143 17.08 -3.46 5.66
N GLN A 144 16.04 -3.02 4.93
CA GLN A 144 16.18 -2.00 3.90
C GLN A 144 16.52 -0.61 4.46
N VAL A 145 16.03 -0.28 5.66
CA VAL A 145 16.33 0.98 6.34
C VAL A 145 17.71 0.94 7.01
N GLY A 146 18.06 -0.18 7.64
CA GLY A 146 19.35 -0.37 8.30
C GLY A 146 20.52 -0.64 7.34
N GLY A 147 20.25 -1.09 6.12
CA GLY A 147 21.24 -1.53 5.12
C GLY A 147 21.60 -0.53 4.01
N GLY A 148 21.29 0.77 4.14
CA GLY A 148 21.68 1.81 3.16
C GLY A 148 23.22 1.95 3.01
N PRO A 149 23.73 2.36 1.82
CA PRO A 149 24.94 1.83 1.19
C PRO A 149 26.19 1.98 2.06
N GLY A 150 26.67 0.86 2.60
CA GLY A 150 27.82 0.83 3.49
C GLY A 150 28.37 -0.57 3.72
N GLU A 151 28.46 -1.41 2.68
CA GLU A 151 29.38 -2.55 2.66
C GLU A 151 30.03 -2.63 1.27
N GLY A 152 31.30 -2.21 1.20
CA GLY A 152 32.14 -2.15 -0.01
C GLY A 152 33.12 -0.99 0.00
#